data_AF-A0AAV0TVL9-F1
#
_entry.id   AF-A0AAV0TVL9-F1
#
_cell.length_a   1.000
_cell.length_b   1.000
_cell.length_c   1.000
_cell.angle_alpha   90.00
_cell.angle_beta   90.00
_cell.angle_gamma   90.00
#
_symmetry.space_group_name_H-M   'P 1'
#
loop_
_entity.id
_entity.type
_entity.pdbx_description
1 polymer ?
#
loop_
_entity_poly.entity_id
_entity_poly.type
_entity_poly.pdbx_seq_one_letter_code
_entity_poly.pdbx_strand_id
1 'polypeptide(L)'
;MVDDAAMDSQDAVAHAAGNGRLDLVQWYCNMKGPHAFGWNVMDDALAQNQMKVVQFLDCVLGNRCTRRGLEKAALHGHLKVVQWLNNLRYYEIKTFRTLENVIAGGLLHVVKYVMETVVVVAYTSWMQAALTAAVMYGQCQILQWLHDRASVKAAVLASWTPLPCECLLKARNSSSWS
;
A
#
# COMPACT_ATOMS: atom_id res chain seq x y z
N MET A 1 -7.43 -31.54 23.34
CA MET A 1 -6.05 -31.44 22.84
C MET A 1 -6.16 -31.34 21.34
N VAL A 2 -5.99 -30.14 20.78
CA VAL A 2 -6.05 -29.92 19.34
C VAL A 2 -4.64 -30.19 18.82
N ASP A 3 -4.53 -31.04 17.81
CA ASP A 3 -3.29 -31.71 17.41
C ASP A 3 -2.15 -30.73 17.04
N ASP A 4 -1.05 -30.77 17.79
CA ASP A 4 0.19 -30.03 17.47
C ASP A 4 0.73 -30.39 16.06
N ALA A 5 0.44 -31.60 15.57
CA ALA A 5 0.80 -32.05 14.22
C ALA A 5 0.02 -31.36 13.09
N ALA A 6 -1.18 -30.82 13.35
CA ALA A 6 -1.93 -30.06 12.35
C ALA A 6 -1.30 -28.67 12.10
N MET A 7 -0.73 -28.08 13.15
CA MET A 7 -0.11 -26.75 13.11
C MET A 7 1.19 -26.75 12.28
N ASP A 8 2.04 -27.78 12.43
CA ASP A 8 3.27 -27.94 11.64
C ASP A 8 3.00 -28.10 10.13
N SER A 9 1.88 -28.76 9.78
CA SER A 9 1.55 -29.00 8.38
C SER A 9 1.10 -27.74 7.62
N GLN A 10 0.49 -26.78 8.31
CA GLN A 10 0.03 -25.53 7.71
C GLN A 10 1.19 -24.59 7.39
N ASP A 11 2.22 -24.55 8.25
CA ASP A 11 3.41 -23.74 8.01
C ASP A 11 4.26 -24.28 6.86
N ALA A 12 4.35 -25.61 6.71
CA ALA A 12 5.00 -26.23 5.57
C ALA A 12 4.29 -25.88 4.23
N VAL A 13 2.96 -25.87 4.23
CA VAL A 13 2.16 -25.49 3.06
C VAL A 13 2.24 -23.99 2.78
N ALA A 14 2.28 -23.15 3.82
CA ALA A 14 2.52 -21.71 3.67
C ALA A 14 3.89 -21.43 3.03
N HIS A 15 4.95 -22.12 3.47
CA HIS A 15 6.26 -22.03 2.83
C HIS A 15 6.25 -22.53 1.38
N ALA A 16 5.53 -23.61 1.09
CA ALA A 16 5.36 -24.09 -0.29
C ALA A 16 4.65 -23.04 -1.17
N ALA A 17 3.60 -22.40 -0.62
CA ALA A 17 2.84 -21.35 -1.29
C ALA A 17 3.69 -20.10 -1.55
N GLY A 18 4.48 -19.64 -0.56
CA GLY A 18 5.44 -18.55 -0.72
C GLY A 18 6.55 -18.85 -1.73
N ASN A 19 6.95 -20.11 -1.88
CA ASN A 19 7.91 -20.53 -2.90
C ASN A 19 7.28 -20.78 -4.29
N GLY A 20 5.97 -20.56 -4.45
CA GLY A 20 5.29 -20.73 -5.74
C GLY A 20 5.09 -22.19 -6.16
N ARG A 21 5.22 -23.13 -5.23
CA ARG A 21 5.06 -24.57 -5.47
C ARG A 21 3.58 -24.94 -5.58
N LEU A 22 2.95 -24.50 -6.68
CA LEU A 22 1.53 -24.74 -6.95
C LEU A 22 1.17 -26.23 -6.88
N ASP A 23 2.04 -27.11 -7.38
CA ASP A 23 1.81 -28.56 -7.39
C ASP A 23 1.62 -29.11 -5.96
N LEU A 24 2.43 -28.64 -5.00
CA LEU A 24 2.33 -29.05 -3.60
C LEU A 24 1.07 -28.49 -2.93
N VAL A 25 0.71 -27.24 -3.26
CA VAL A 25 -0.51 -26.60 -2.75
C VAL A 25 -1.76 -27.30 -3.28
N GLN A 26 -1.79 -27.66 -4.57
CA GLN A 26 -2.87 -28.43 -5.19
C GLN A 26 -2.97 -29.83 -4.60
N TRP A 27 -1.84 -30.52 -4.45
CA TRP A 27 -1.80 -31.84 -3.84
C TRP A 27 -2.35 -31.82 -2.40
N TYR A 28 -1.93 -30.84 -1.59
CA TYR A 28 -2.43 -30.69 -0.23
C TYR A 28 -3.93 -30.37 -0.20
N CYS A 29 -4.40 -29.51 -1.11
CA CYS A 29 -5.82 -29.20 -1.27
C CYS A 29 -6.64 -30.47 -1.58
N ASN A 30 -6.16 -31.31 -2.49
CA ASN A 30 -6.85 -32.54 -2.86
C ASN A 30 -6.89 -33.56 -1.71
N MET A 31 -5.86 -33.60 -0.85
CA MET A 31 -5.81 -34.53 0.27
C MET A 31 -6.63 -34.11 1.48
N LYS A 32 -6.59 -32.82 1.85
CA LYS A 32 -7.17 -32.31 3.11
C LYS A 32 -8.39 -31.42 2.89
N GLY A 33 -8.69 -31.05 1.65
CA GLY A 33 -9.80 -30.17 1.29
C GLY A 33 -9.50 -28.68 1.52
N PRO A 34 -10.44 -27.80 1.11
CA PRO A 34 -10.27 -26.35 1.20
C PRO A 34 -10.19 -25.83 2.65
N HIS A 35 -10.77 -26.52 3.63
CA HIS A 35 -10.71 -26.08 5.03
C HIS A 35 -9.34 -26.29 5.69
N ALA A 36 -8.41 -26.97 5.01
CA ALA A 36 -7.09 -27.28 5.53
C ALA A 36 -6.13 -26.08 5.52
N PHE A 37 -6.48 -25.01 4.78
CA PHE A 37 -5.62 -23.84 4.61
C PHE A 37 -5.91 -22.77 5.66
N GLY A 38 -4.85 -22.37 6.35
CA GLY A 38 -4.82 -21.15 7.14
C GLY A 38 -4.70 -19.89 6.26
N TRP A 39 -4.97 -18.75 6.87
CA TRP A 39 -4.81 -17.42 6.25
C TRP A 39 -3.34 -17.09 5.95
N ASN A 40 -2.41 -17.66 6.72
CA ASN A 40 -0.96 -17.58 6.51
C ASN A 40 -0.53 -18.05 5.11
N VAL A 41 -1.18 -19.08 4.55
CA VAL A 41 -0.82 -19.62 3.23
C VAL A 41 -1.03 -18.60 2.12
N MET A 42 -2.18 -17.91 2.14
CA MET A 42 -2.49 -16.86 1.17
C MET A 42 -1.59 -15.64 1.39
N ASP A 43 -1.39 -15.22 2.64
CA ASP A 43 -0.55 -14.06 2.97
C ASP A 43 0.92 -14.26 2.54
N ASP A 44 1.49 -15.46 2.70
CA ASP A 44 2.86 -15.75 2.29
C ASP A 44 3.00 -15.88 0.77
N ALA A 45 2.00 -16.42 0.07
CA ALA A 45 1.95 -16.40 -1.39
C ALA A 45 1.91 -14.96 -1.93
N LEU A 46 1.12 -14.08 -1.31
CA LEU A 46 1.04 -12.66 -1.65
C LEU A 46 2.36 -11.93 -1.36
N ALA A 47 2.96 -12.21 -0.20
CA ALA A 47 4.23 -11.62 0.22
C ALA A 47 5.38 -11.95 -0.73
N GLN A 48 5.31 -13.07 -1.45
CA GLN A 48 6.34 -13.53 -2.37
C GLN A 48 5.96 -13.39 -3.86
N ASN A 49 4.90 -12.63 -4.17
CA ASN A 49 4.42 -12.39 -5.54
C ASN A 49 4.04 -13.66 -6.32
N GLN A 50 3.55 -14.69 -5.64
CA GLN A 50 3.20 -15.97 -6.25
C GLN A 50 1.79 -15.96 -6.84
N MET A 51 1.57 -15.10 -7.84
CA MET A 51 0.23 -14.84 -8.42
C MET A 51 -0.52 -16.10 -8.88
N LYS A 52 0.19 -17.11 -9.40
CA LYS A 52 -0.44 -18.38 -9.81
C LYS A 52 -1.04 -19.14 -8.62
N VAL A 53 -0.33 -19.15 -7.50
CA VAL A 53 -0.78 -19.77 -6.25
C VAL A 53 -1.93 -18.94 -5.65
N VAL A 54 -1.79 -17.62 -5.64
CA VAL A 54 -2.82 -16.68 -5.17
C VAL A 54 -4.15 -16.87 -5.93
N GLN A 55 -4.11 -16.96 -7.26
CA GLN A 55 -5.32 -17.20 -8.07
C GLN A 55 -5.96 -18.56 -7.80
N PHE A 56 -5.14 -19.60 -7.60
CA PHE A 56 -5.63 -20.92 -7.23
C PHE A 56 -6.30 -20.92 -5.85
N LEU A 57 -5.63 -20.33 -4.85
CA LEU A 57 -6.14 -20.24 -3.49
C LEU A 57 -7.42 -19.41 -3.42
N ASP A 58 -7.51 -18.29 -4.16
CA ASP A 58 -8.71 -17.46 -4.22
C ASP A 58 -9.90 -18.22 -4.84
N CYS A 59 -9.66 -19.03 -5.88
CA CYS A 59 -10.68 -19.88 -6.50
C CYS A 59 -11.20 -20.97 -5.56
N VAL A 60 -10.32 -21.58 -4.77
CA VAL A 60 -10.63 -22.74 -3.91
C VAL A 60 -11.18 -22.35 -2.54
N LEU A 61 -10.57 -21.34 -1.91
CA LEU A 61 -10.84 -20.95 -0.53
C LEU A 61 -11.82 -19.79 -0.43
N GLY A 62 -12.09 -19.14 -1.56
CA GLY A 62 -12.62 -17.79 -1.58
C GLY A 62 -11.63 -16.81 -0.94
N ASN A 63 -12.14 -15.62 -0.67
CA ASN A 63 -11.34 -14.53 -0.15
C ASN A 63 -10.91 -14.75 1.32
N ARG A 64 -9.66 -15.18 1.51
CA ARG A 64 -8.99 -15.28 2.82
C ARG A 64 -7.72 -14.42 2.92
N CYS A 65 -7.56 -13.44 2.04
CA CYS A 65 -6.46 -12.48 2.17
C CYS A 65 -6.63 -11.72 3.48
N THR A 66 -5.54 -11.44 4.20
CA THR A 66 -5.59 -10.53 5.33
C THR A 66 -4.89 -9.20 5.01
N ARG A 67 -5.09 -8.19 5.86
CA ARG A 67 -4.33 -6.94 5.79
C ARG A 67 -2.81 -7.19 5.85
N ARG A 68 -2.37 -8.24 6.54
CA ARG A 68 -0.95 -8.58 6.68
C ARG A 68 -0.36 -9.02 5.35
N GLY A 69 -1.09 -9.81 4.55
CA GLY A 69 -0.67 -10.19 3.20
C GLY A 69 -0.47 -8.97 2.31
N LEU A 70 -1.40 -8.01 2.35
CA LEU A 70 -1.28 -6.73 1.63
C LEU A 70 -0.07 -5.91 2.10
N GLU A 71 0.09 -5.72 3.41
CA GLU A 71 1.21 -4.96 3.97
C GLU A 71 2.56 -5.58 3.62
N LYS A 72 2.69 -6.92 3.66
CA LYS A 72 3.90 -7.64 3.24
C LYS A 72 4.13 -7.47 1.73
N ALA A 73 3.11 -7.65 0.89
CA ALA A 73 3.24 -7.46 -0.55
C ALA A 73 3.68 -6.03 -0.91
N ALA A 74 3.16 -5.04 -0.17
CA ALA A 74 3.56 -3.64 -0.31
C ALA A 74 5.01 -3.41 0.16
N LEU A 75 5.42 -3.99 1.30
CA LEU A 75 6.78 -3.93 1.83
C LEU A 75 7.82 -4.56 0.90
N HIS A 76 7.45 -5.61 0.16
CA HIS A 76 8.31 -6.27 -0.84
C HIS A 76 8.23 -5.63 -2.23
N GLY A 77 7.41 -4.59 -2.42
CA GLY A 77 7.36 -3.85 -3.68
C GLY A 77 6.55 -4.53 -4.78
N HIS A 78 5.70 -5.49 -4.44
CA HIS A 78 4.92 -6.27 -5.39
C HIS A 78 3.69 -5.50 -5.88
N LEU A 79 3.93 -4.47 -6.70
CA LEU A 79 2.89 -3.56 -7.20
C LEU A 79 1.72 -4.27 -7.89
N LYS A 80 1.98 -5.34 -8.65
CA LYS A 80 0.92 -6.11 -9.32
C LYS A 80 -0.03 -6.78 -8.32
N VAL A 81 0.52 -7.35 -7.25
CA VAL A 81 -0.26 -7.94 -6.15
C VAL A 81 -1.08 -6.86 -5.46
N VAL A 82 -0.45 -5.72 -5.16
CA VAL A 82 -1.08 -4.58 -4.50
C VAL A 82 -2.23 -4.02 -5.36
N GLN A 83 -2.04 -3.89 -6.67
CA GLN A 83 -3.09 -3.49 -7.61
C GLN A 83 -4.24 -4.50 -7.65
N TRP A 84 -3.93 -5.79 -7.72
CA TRP A 84 -4.92 -6.87 -7.71
C TRP A 84 -5.76 -6.82 -6.43
N LEU A 85 -5.12 -6.72 -5.26
CA LEU A 85 -5.80 -6.62 -3.98
C LEU A 85 -6.66 -5.34 -3.84
N ASN A 86 -6.18 -4.20 -4.37
CA ASN A 86 -6.94 -2.95 -4.35
C ASN A 86 -8.21 -3.02 -5.20
N ASN A 87 -8.10 -3.58 -6.41
CA ASN A 87 -9.19 -3.65 -7.37
C ASN A 87 -10.33 -4.54 -6.88
N LEU A 88 -9.98 -5.57 -6.11
CA LEU A 88 -10.96 -6.47 -5.52
C LEU A 88 -11.68 -5.87 -4.28
N ARG A 89 -11.40 -4.61 -3.90
CA ARG A 89 -12.05 -3.83 -2.82
C ARG A 89 -12.01 -4.49 -1.43
N TYR A 90 -11.04 -5.35 -1.14
CA TYR A 90 -11.06 -6.16 0.09
C TYR A 90 -10.35 -5.53 1.28
N TYR A 91 -9.31 -4.74 1.05
CA TYR A 91 -8.61 -4.00 2.10
C TYR A 91 -8.25 -2.62 1.59
N GLU A 92 -8.55 -1.60 2.39
CA GLU A 92 -8.04 -0.28 2.10
C GLU A 92 -6.52 -0.30 2.24
N ILE A 93 -5.82 -0.20 1.11
CA ILE A 93 -4.38 0.12 1.02
C ILE A 93 -4.04 1.38 1.83
N LYS A 94 -5.07 2.17 2.16
CA LYS A 94 -5.05 3.45 2.82
C LYS A 94 -4.65 3.42 4.29
N THR A 95 -3.86 2.43 4.70
CA THR A 95 -3.37 2.33 6.07
C THR A 95 -2.07 3.10 6.22
N PHE A 96 -1.95 3.85 7.31
CA PHE A 96 -0.71 4.50 7.73
C PHE A 96 0.49 3.53 7.71
N ARG A 97 0.32 2.33 8.28
CA ARG A 97 1.34 1.27 8.32
C ARG A 97 1.79 0.79 6.93
N THR A 98 0.87 0.67 5.97
CA THR A 98 1.22 0.29 4.59
C THR A 98 2.12 1.36 3.97
N LEU A 99 1.79 2.63 4.15
CA LEU A 99 2.60 3.73 3.63
C LEU A 99 3.99 3.78 4.27
N GLU A 100 4.07 3.71 5.60
CA GLU A 100 5.37 3.69 6.31
C GLU A 100 6.24 2.53 5.85
N ASN A 101 5.70 1.32 5.75
CA ASN A 101 6.43 0.14 5.29
C ASN A 101 6.98 0.33 3.87
N VAL A 102 6.17 0.87 2.96
CA VAL A 102 6.57 1.11 1.57
C VAL A 102 7.66 2.18 1.49
N ILE A 103 7.56 3.24 2.32
CA ILE A 103 8.57 4.27 2.41
C ILE A 103 9.86 3.70 3.00
N ALA A 104 9.79 2.97 4.11
CA ALA A 104 10.95 2.32 4.73
C ALA A 104 11.69 1.41 3.74
N GLY A 105 10.96 0.70 2.87
CA GLY A 105 11.52 -0.12 1.79
C GLY A 105 12.08 0.65 0.58
N GLY A 106 11.89 1.97 0.50
CA GLY A 106 12.37 2.77 -0.64
C GLY A 106 11.59 2.54 -1.94
N LEU A 107 10.38 2.01 -1.86
CA LEU A 107 9.64 1.49 -3.01
C LEU A 107 8.80 2.57 -3.70
N LEU A 108 9.48 3.47 -4.43
CA LEU A 108 8.88 4.63 -5.09
C LEU A 108 7.64 4.30 -5.94
N HIS A 109 7.65 3.19 -6.67
CA HIS A 109 6.55 2.77 -7.56
C HIS A 109 5.28 2.41 -6.78
N VAL A 110 5.40 1.77 -5.62
CA VAL A 110 4.25 1.50 -4.76
C VAL A 110 3.79 2.77 -4.05
N VAL A 111 4.71 3.64 -3.58
CA VAL A 111 4.32 4.94 -2.99
C VAL A 111 3.49 5.77 -3.95
N LYS A 112 3.92 5.86 -5.22
CA LYS A 112 3.17 6.56 -6.29
C LYS A 112 1.75 6.03 -6.40
N TYR A 113 1.60 4.72 -6.52
CA TYR A 113 0.29 4.08 -6.63
C TYR A 113 -0.60 4.32 -5.40
N VAL A 114 -0.04 4.16 -4.18
CA VAL A 114 -0.77 4.41 -2.93
C VAL A 114 -1.22 5.87 -2.83
N MET A 115 -0.36 6.83 -3.18
CA MET A 115 -0.66 8.27 -3.10
C MET A 115 -1.59 8.76 -4.21
N GLU A 116 -1.57 8.14 -5.40
CA GLU A 116 -2.45 8.47 -6.52
C GLU A 116 -3.86 7.90 -6.35
N THR A 117 -3.99 6.74 -5.71
CA THR A 117 -5.29 6.13 -5.41
C THR A 117 -6.03 6.84 -4.26
N VAL A 118 -5.33 7.67 -3.46
CA VAL A 118 -5.91 8.51 -2.42
C VAL A 118 -6.34 9.85 -3.02
N VAL A 119 -7.57 9.87 -3.55
CA VAL A 119 -8.19 11.06 -4.12
C VAL A 119 -8.81 11.93 -2.99
N VAL A 120 -8.20 13.10 -2.80
CA VAL A 120 -8.77 14.42 -2.47
C VAL A 120 -8.96 14.90 -1.02
N VAL A 121 -9.33 14.08 -0.03
CA VAL A 121 -9.89 14.67 1.22
C VAL A 121 -9.01 14.64 2.49
N ALA A 122 -7.78 14.10 2.45
CA ALA A 122 -6.92 13.94 3.64
C ALA A 122 -5.45 14.35 3.43
N TYR A 123 -5.19 15.31 2.54
CA TYR A 123 -3.84 15.54 2.02
C TYR A 123 -2.81 16.07 3.02
N THR A 124 -3.18 16.62 4.17
CA THR A 124 -2.19 17.21 5.09
C THR A 124 -1.56 16.18 6.02
N SER A 125 -2.36 15.37 6.72
CA SER A 125 -1.83 14.40 7.70
C SER A 125 -0.99 13.30 7.02
N TRP A 126 -1.45 12.81 5.87
CA TRP A 126 -0.81 11.67 5.22
C TRP A 126 0.41 12.06 4.39
N MET A 127 0.40 13.25 3.78
CA MET A 127 1.59 13.83 3.13
C MET A 127 2.65 14.19 4.16
N GLN A 128 2.26 14.77 5.30
CA GLN A 128 3.19 15.08 6.38
C GLN A 128 3.81 13.80 6.96
N ALA A 129 2.99 12.76 7.19
CA ALA A 129 3.49 11.46 7.60
C ALA A 129 4.47 10.86 6.59
N ALA A 130 4.16 10.93 5.28
CA ALA A 130 5.03 10.44 4.24
C ALA A 130 6.38 11.17 4.22
N LEU A 131 6.37 12.50 4.37
CA LEU A 131 7.58 13.33 4.45
C LEU A 131 8.41 12.99 5.68
N THR A 132 7.79 12.92 6.86
CA THR A 132 8.47 12.55 8.11
C THR A 132 9.10 11.16 8.01
N ALA A 133 8.36 10.16 7.52
CA ALA A 133 8.89 8.81 7.31
C ALA A 133 10.03 8.78 6.29
N ALA A 134 9.91 9.50 5.16
CA ALA A 134 10.97 9.54 4.15
C ALA A 134 12.26 10.14 4.69
N VAL A 135 12.16 11.16 5.54
CA VAL A 135 13.33 11.74 6.25
C VAL A 135 13.90 10.74 7.25
N MET A 136 13.05 10.12 8.09
CA MET A 136 13.48 9.17 9.12
C MET A 136 14.21 7.95 8.53
N TYR A 137 13.74 7.42 7.41
CA TYR A 137 14.35 6.27 6.74
C TYR A 137 15.43 6.65 5.71
N GLY A 138 15.74 7.94 5.54
CA GLY A 138 16.79 8.41 4.62
C GLY A 138 16.46 8.21 3.13
N GLN A 139 15.18 8.21 2.77
CA GLN A 139 14.70 7.84 1.43
C GLN A 139 14.63 9.06 0.51
N CYS A 140 15.79 9.53 0.05
CA CYS A 140 15.94 10.76 -0.73
C CYS A 140 15.09 10.80 -2.02
N GLN A 141 14.94 9.67 -2.73
CA GLN A 141 14.15 9.61 -3.98
C GLN A 141 12.66 9.84 -3.73
N ILE A 142 12.12 9.24 -2.66
CA ILE A 142 10.72 9.42 -2.28
C ILE A 142 10.51 10.85 -1.77
N LEU A 143 11.45 11.36 -0.97
CA LEU A 143 11.40 12.73 -0.46
C LEU A 143 11.40 13.76 -1.60
N GLN A 144 12.28 13.61 -2.58
CA GLN A 144 12.34 14.50 -3.75
C GLN A 144 11.02 14.44 -4.54
N TRP A 145 10.51 13.24 -4.79
CA TRP A 145 9.22 13.08 -5.49
C TRP A 145 8.04 13.70 -4.72
N LEU A 146 7.99 13.56 -3.39
CA LEU A 146 6.96 14.18 -2.55
C LEU A 146 7.08 15.71 -2.56
N HIS A 147 8.31 16.24 -2.50
CA HIS A 147 8.58 17.68 -2.55
C HIS A 147 8.18 18.28 -3.90
N ASP A 148 8.52 17.62 -5.02
CA ASP A 148 8.13 18.05 -6.37
C ASP A 148 6.61 18.06 -6.53
N ARG A 149 5.90 17.11 -5.89
CA ARG A 149 4.44 17.07 -5.91
C ARG A 149 3.81 18.17 -5.04
N ALA A 150 4.42 18.49 -3.90
CA ALA A 150 3.99 19.59 -3.04
C ALA A 150 4.18 20.96 -3.73
N SER A 151 5.31 21.16 -4.41
CA SER A 151 5.61 22.40 -5.13
C SER A 151 4.66 22.60 -6.33
N VAL A 152 4.39 21.55 -7.11
CA VAL A 152 3.41 21.61 -8.20
C VAL A 152 2.01 21.93 -7.68
N LYS A 153 1.60 21.34 -6.55
CA LYS A 153 0.28 21.63 -5.96
C LYS A 153 0.19 23.06 -5.41
N ALA A 154 1.26 23.56 -4.79
CA ALA A 154 1.35 24.95 -4.35
C ALA A 154 1.29 25.92 -5.55
N ALA A 155 1.99 25.61 -6.64
CA ALA A 155 1.95 26.38 -7.89
C ALA A 155 0.57 26.35 -8.55
N VAL A 156 -0.11 25.20 -8.59
CA VAL A 156 -1.47 25.08 -9.11
C VAL A 156 -2.45 25.88 -8.25
N LEU A 157 -2.40 25.75 -6.91
CA LEU A 157 -3.26 26.56 -6.02
C LEU A 157 -2.97 28.06 -6.14
N ALA A 158 -1.72 28.46 -6.35
CA ALA A 158 -1.33 29.86 -6.58
C ALA A 158 -1.74 30.38 -7.97
N SER A 159 -1.87 29.52 -8.98
CA SER A 159 -2.38 29.89 -10.32
C SER A 159 -3.92 30.02 -10.38
N TRP A 160 -4.62 29.46 -9.39
CA TRP A 160 -6.07 29.49 -9.27
C TRP A 160 -6.59 30.43 -8.19
N THR A 161 -5.73 31.18 -7.48
CA THR A 161 -6.22 32.35 -6.75
C THR A 161 -6.71 33.34 -7.81
N PRO A 162 -8.02 33.68 -7.84
CA PRO A 162 -8.43 34.85 -8.60
C PRO A 162 -7.61 35.98 -8.00
N LEU A 163 -6.89 36.72 -8.86
CA LEU A 163 -6.25 37.99 -8.49
C LEU A 163 -7.16 38.67 -7.45
N PRO A 164 -6.68 38.93 -6.22
CA PRO A 164 -7.51 39.63 -5.26
C PRO A 164 -7.94 40.93 -5.95
N CYS A 165 -9.25 41.07 -6.10
CA CYS A 165 -9.89 42.23 -6.71
C CYS A 165 -9.17 43.50 -6.25
N GLU A 166 -9.01 44.48 -7.14
CA GLU A 166 -8.27 45.75 -6.97
C GLU A 166 -8.52 46.54 -5.66
N CYS A 167 -9.46 46.11 -4.82
CA CYS A 167 -9.74 46.59 -3.48
C CYS A 167 -8.54 46.51 -2.51
N LEU A 168 -7.61 45.54 -2.64
CA LEU A 168 -6.46 45.44 -1.72
C LEU A 168 -5.28 46.36 -2.06
N LEU A 169 -5.22 46.92 -3.28
CA LEU A 169 -4.21 47.93 -3.65
C LEU A 169 -4.54 49.32 -3.10
N LYS A 170 -5.82 49.63 -2.83
CA LYS A 170 -6.22 50.91 -2.22
C LYS A 170 -5.90 51.02 -0.73
N ALA A 171 -5.76 49.90 -0.01
CA ALA A 171 -5.40 49.91 1.41
C ALA A 171 -3.91 50.21 1.66
N ARG A 172 -3.04 50.13 0.64
CA ARG A 172 -1.59 50.33 0.79
C ARG A 172 -1.12 51.75 0.40
N ASN A 173 -1.98 52.59 -0.16
CA ASN A 173 -1.65 53.96 -0.59
C ASN A 173 -2.30 55.08 0.25
N SER A 174 -2.92 54.77 1.40
CA SER A 174 -3.47 55.80 2.31
C SER A 174 -2.64 56.05 3.57
N SER A 175 -1.42 55.51 3.68
CA SER A 175 -0.48 55.86 4.75
C SER A 175 0.66 56.75 4.23
N SER A 176 0.27 57.79 3.51
CA SER A 176 1.03 59.02 3.45
C SER A 176 -0.01 60.13 3.50
N TRP A 177 0.11 61.01 4.49
CA TRP A 177 0.06 62.48 4.42
C TRP A 177 -0.28 63.00 5.83
N SER A 178 0.72 63.70 6.39
CA SER A 178 0.63 64.77 7.42
C SER A 178 0.23 64.40 8.84
#